data_AF-A0A956HDK5-F1
#
_entry.id   AF-A0A956HDK5-F1
#
_cell.length_a   1.000
_cell.length_b   1.000
_cell.length_c   1.000
_cell.angle_alpha   90.00
_cell.angle_beta   90.00
_cell.angle_gamma   90.00
#
_symmetry.space_group_name_H-M   'P 1'
#
loop_
_entity.id
_entity.type
_entity.pdbx_description
1 polymer ?
#
loop_
_entity_poly.entity_id
_entity_poly.type
_entity_poly.pdbx_seq_one_letter_code
_entity_poly.pdbx_strand_id
1 'polypeptide(L)'
;MPYIDLPQEPGAFPETSVFPGPYASTKSPPLGSWKVMANGRVYTLTIAEERDGVVTADLSSGDIPLASWDAATGCLTFTRVVPDTVEQEWAGYLMAASPEDPKWRMAGTLRSVRSLNQYNVPLTTAGWYATLNR
;
A
#
# COMPACT_ATOMS: atom_id res chain seq x y z
N MET A 1 -19.40 4.63 -25.54
CA MET A 1 -18.99 4.87 -24.13
C MET A 1 -17.47 4.99 -24.12
N PRO A 2 -16.87 5.94 -23.38
CA PRO A 2 -15.43 6.11 -23.38
C PRO A 2 -14.77 4.91 -22.70
N TYR A 3 -13.84 4.29 -23.42
CA TYR A 3 -13.05 3.16 -22.97
C TYR A 3 -11.98 3.70 -22.01
N ILE A 4 -12.06 3.35 -20.74
CA ILE A 4 -11.01 3.61 -19.76
C ILE A 4 -10.06 2.42 -19.84
N ASP A 5 -8.86 2.65 -20.38
CA ASP A 5 -7.82 1.62 -20.42
C ASP A 5 -7.26 1.47 -18.99
N LEU A 6 -7.62 0.36 -18.35
CA LEU A 6 -7.05 -0.05 -17.08
C LEU A 6 -5.73 -0.78 -17.36
N PRO A 7 -4.66 -0.57 -16.57
CA PRO A 7 -3.44 -1.37 -16.72
C PRO A 7 -3.78 -2.87 -16.62
N GLN A 8 -3.21 -3.64 -17.56
CA GLN A 8 -3.80 -4.88 -18.05
C GLN A 8 -3.81 -6.03 -17.02
N GLU A 9 -2.97 -6.02 -16.00
CA GLU A 9 -3.01 -7.03 -14.95
C GLU A 9 -2.73 -6.48 -13.56
N PRO A 10 -3.54 -6.86 -12.59
CA PRO A 10 -3.24 -6.61 -11.21
C PRO A 10 -2.36 -7.72 -10.61
N GLY A 11 -1.10 -7.40 -10.33
CA GLY A 11 -0.15 -8.35 -9.73
C GLY A 11 1.00 -8.79 -10.64
N ALA A 12 1.20 -8.21 -11.81
CA ALA A 12 2.43 -8.36 -12.58
C ALA A 12 3.34 -7.14 -12.36
N PHE A 13 4.35 -7.26 -11.49
CA PHE A 13 5.47 -6.31 -11.44
C PHE A 13 6.75 -7.07 -11.82
N PRO A 14 7.27 -6.93 -13.05
CA PRO A 14 8.51 -7.56 -13.45
C PRO A 14 9.72 -6.81 -12.87
N GLU A 15 10.65 -7.62 -12.36
CA GLU A 15 12.03 -7.35 -11.98
C GLU A 15 12.30 -6.29 -10.90
N THR A 16 12.86 -6.81 -9.81
CA THR A 16 13.19 -6.15 -8.56
C THR A 16 14.20 -5.01 -8.71
N SER A 17 13.67 -3.79 -8.64
CA SER A 17 14.23 -2.58 -8.01
C SER A 17 13.06 -1.63 -7.71
N VAL A 18 12.20 -2.04 -6.78
CA VAL A 18 10.74 -2.19 -6.96
C VAL A 18 9.94 -1.01 -7.56
N PHE A 19 10.40 0.25 -7.52
CA PHE A 19 9.85 1.31 -8.38
C PHE A 19 10.96 2.24 -8.91
N PRO A 20 11.11 2.42 -10.24
CA PRO A 20 11.99 3.45 -10.76
C PRO A 20 11.42 4.83 -10.41
N GLY A 21 12.16 5.61 -9.62
CA GLY A 21 11.81 6.99 -9.30
C GLY A 21 12.41 7.47 -7.98
N PRO A 22 12.52 8.79 -7.77
CA PRO A 22 12.94 9.33 -6.48
C PRO A 22 11.88 9.01 -5.41
N TYR A 23 12.31 8.50 -4.27
CA TYR A 23 11.45 8.37 -3.08
C TYR A 23 11.36 9.71 -2.34
N ALA A 24 10.24 9.95 -1.68
CA ALA A 24 10.06 11.10 -0.81
C ALA A 24 10.32 10.71 0.64
N SER A 25 11.22 11.43 1.31
CA SER A 25 11.31 11.42 2.76
C SER A 25 10.44 12.55 3.32
N THR A 26 9.34 12.17 3.96
CA THR A 26 8.45 13.12 4.67
C THR A 26 8.40 12.76 6.14
N LYS A 27 8.30 13.78 7.00
CA LYS A 27 8.24 13.58 8.45
C LYS A 27 7.01 12.77 8.89
N SER A 28 5.92 12.88 8.16
CA SER A 28 4.67 12.15 8.37
C SER A 28 4.11 11.71 7.02
N PRO A 29 3.28 10.65 6.98
CA PRO A 29 2.62 10.23 5.75
C PRO A 29 1.59 11.28 5.30
N PRO A 30 1.36 11.47 3.99
CA PRO A 30 0.27 12.31 3.54
C PRO A 30 -1.09 11.74 3.98
N LEU A 31 -1.82 12.54 4.76
CA LEU A 31 -3.16 12.19 5.24
C LEU A 31 -4.19 12.26 4.12
N GLY A 32 -5.27 11.49 4.27
CA GLY A 32 -6.40 11.46 3.35
C GLY A 32 -6.70 10.07 2.79
N SER A 33 -7.58 10.02 1.78
CA SER A 33 -8.05 8.77 1.18
C SER A 33 -7.21 8.40 -0.05
N TRP A 34 -6.46 7.32 0.09
CA TRP A 34 -5.62 6.73 -0.92
C TRP A 34 -6.38 5.65 -1.68
N LYS A 35 -6.36 5.72 -3.01
CA LYS A 35 -6.86 4.65 -3.86
C LYS A 35 -5.77 3.59 -4.03
N VAL A 36 -5.94 2.44 -3.40
CA VAL A 36 -4.99 1.33 -3.39
C VAL A 36 -5.39 0.30 -4.45
N MET A 37 -4.43 -0.16 -5.24
CA MET A 37 -4.58 -1.24 -6.22
C MET A 37 -3.65 -2.39 -5.83
N ALA A 38 -4.23 -3.56 -5.54
CA ALA A 38 -3.50 -4.76 -5.17
C ALA A 38 -4.27 -6.00 -5.62
N ASN A 39 -3.62 -6.97 -6.27
CA ASN A 39 -4.20 -8.25 -6.70
C ASN A 39 -5.57 -8.14 -7.42
N GLY A 40 -5.81 -7.01 -8.08
CA GLY A 40 -6.96 -6.81 -8.97
C GLY A 40 -8.15 -6.21 -8.35
N ARG A 41 -7.93 -5.76 -7.14
CA ARG A 41 -8.92 -5.11 -6.34
C ARG A 41 -8.46 -3.69 -6.09
N VAL A 42 -9.45 -2.83 -6.07
CA VAL A 42 -9.30 -1.44 -5.67
C VAL A 42 -9.83 -1.34 -4.26
N TYR A 43 -9.03 -0.80 -3.36
CA TYR A 43 -9.42 -0.48 -1.99
C TYR A 43 -9.24 1.02 -1.76
N THR A 44 -9.91 1.54 -0.75
CA THR A 44 -9.64 2.87 -0.22
C THR A 44 -8.94 2.73 1.12
N LEU A 45 -7.71 3.21 1.23
CA LEU A 45 -6.99 3.36 2.48
C LEU A 45 -7.11 4.81 2.95
N THR A 46 -7.77 5.04 4.07
CA THR A 46 -7.87 6.38 4.66
C THR A 46 -6.86 6.51 5.79
N ILE A 47 -5.86 7.38 5.62
CA ILE A 47 -4.89 7.72 6.68
C ILE A 47 -5.44 8.96 7.39
N ALA A 48 -5.86 8.78 8.65
CA ALA A 48 -6.51 9.84 9.43
C ALA A 48 -5.51 10.67 10.23
N GLU A 49 -4.53 10.01 10.84
CA GLU A 49 -3.50 10.65 11.67
C GLU A 49 -2.23 9.79 11.73
N GLU A 50 -1.13 10.44 12.10
CA GLU A 50 0.11 9.79 12.49
C GLU A 50 0.64 10.49 13.75
N ARG A 51 1.06 9.69 14.73
CA ARG A 51 1.66 10.17 15.98
C ARG A 51 2.78 9.22 16.40
N ASP A 52 3.98 9.77 16.55
CA ASP A 52 5.17 9.05 17.03
C ASP A 52 5.45 7.74 16.24
N GLY A 53 5.20 7.76 14.93
CA GLY A 53 5.38 6.63 14.02
C GLY A 53 4.20 5.66 13.98
N VAL A 54 3.17 5.84 14.81
CA VAL A 54 1.92 5.05 14.76
C VAL A 54 0.92 5.74 13.85
N VAL A 55 0.34 4.99 12.91
CA VAL A 55 -0.61 5.51 11.93
C VAL A 55 -2.00 4.97 12.21
N THR A 56 -2.98 5.87 12.41
CA THR A 56 -4.39 5.50 12.44
C THR A 56 -4.92 5.53 11.01
N ALA A 57 -5.28 4.35 10.50
CA ALA A 57 -5.82 4.20 9.16
C ALA A 57 -7.02 3.26 9.14
N ASP A 58 -7.80 3.34 8.06
CA ASP A 58 -8.91 2.44 7.77
C ASP A 58 -8.79 1.93 6.33
N LEU A 59 -9.04 0.64 6.11
CA LEU A 59 -9.09 0.04 4.79
C LEU A 59 -10.53 -0.36 4.49
N SER A 60 -11.05 0.09 3.36
CA SER A 60 -12.48 -0.08 2.99
C SER A 60 -12.96 -1.53 2.87
N SER A 61 -12.06 -2.52 2.93
CA SER A 61 -12.42 -3.93 3.03
C SER A 61 -12.94 -4.34 4.41
N GLY A 62 -12.82 -3.48 5.43
CA GLY A 62 -13.17 -3.80 6.82
C GLY A 62 -12.10 -4.62 7.55
N ASP A 63 -10.93 -4.82 6.95
CA ASP A 63 -9.78 -5.45 7.60
C ASP A 63 -9.12 -4.45 8.56
N ILE A 64 -8.60 -4.93 9.70
CA ILE A 64 -7.90 -4.07 10.67
C ILE A 64 -6.50 -3.76 10.12
N PRO A 65 -6.15 -2.50 9.82
CA PRO A 65 -4.80 -2.13 9.44
C PRO A 65 -4.06 -1.62 10.68
N LEU A 66 -3.17 -2.42 11.25
CA LEU A 66 -2.14 -1.87 12.15
C LEU A 66 -1.07 -1.26 11.25
N ALA A 67 -0.91 0.06 11.32
CA ALA A 67 -0.01 0.79 10.44
C ALA A 67 1.05 1.60 11.20
N SER A 68 2.24 1.66 10.64
CA SER A 68 3.36 2.44 11.17
C SER A 68 4.10 3.18 10.06
N TRP A 69 4.62 4.36 10.38
CA TRP A 69 5.39 5.20 9.49
C TRP A 69 6.84 5.32 9.95
N ASP A 70 7.78 5.06 9.04
CA ASP A 70 9.18 5.38 9.21
C ASP A 70 9.53 6.61 8.37
N ALA A 71 9.70 7.74 9.04
CA ALA A 71 10.04 9.02 8.42
C ALA A 71 11.45 9.07 7.81
N ALA A 72 12.38 8.24 8.30
CA ALA A 72 13.74 8.21 7.76
C ALA A 72 13.77 7.60 6.35
N THR A 73 12.91 6.60 6.13
CA THR A 73 12.82 5.86 4.86
C THR A 73 11.62 6.25 4.00
N GLY A 74 10.66 7.00 4.55
CA GLY A 74 9.40 7.29 3.87
C GLY A 74 8.54 6.04 3.69
N CYS A 75 8.63 5.09 4.61
CA CYS A 75 8.01 3.77 4.52
C CYS A 75 6.75 3.68 5.39
N LEU A 76 5.63 3.31 4.79
CA LEU A 76 4.42 2.88 5.47
C LEU A 76 4.40 1.36 5.55
N THR A 77 4.34 0.81 6.76
CA THR A 77 4.09 -0.62 6.98
C THR A 77 2.64 -0.81 7.41
N PHE A 78 1.95 -1.81 6.88
CA PHE A 78 0.60 -2.19 7.29
C PHE A 78 0.48 -3.69 7.50
N THR A 79 -0.17 -4.07 8.59
CA THR A 79 -0.60 -5.44 8.84
C THR A 79 -2.09 -5.52 8.60
N ARG A 80 -2.48 -6.25 7.56
CA ARG A 80 -3.87 -6.56 7.23
C ARG A 80 -4.23 -7.89 7.88
N VAL A 81 -5.23 -7.88 8.76
CA VAL A 81 -5.77 -9.09 9.38
C VAL A 81 -7.13 -9.40 8.78
N VAL A 82 -7.23 -10.52 8.08
CA VAL A 82 -8.50 -11.13 7.68
C VAL A 82 -8.84 -12.18 8.75
N PRO A 83 -9.90 -11.99 9.56
CA PRO A 83 -10.24 -12.90 10.65
C PRO A 83 -10.30 -14.37 10.20
N ASP A 84 -9.75 -15.26 11.02
CA ASP A 84 -9.71 -16.72 10.84
C ASP A 84 -9.09 -17.22 9.53
N THR A 85 -8.45 -16.31 8.78
CA THR A 85 -7.96 -16.60 7.43
C THR A 85 -6.47 -16.33 7.35
N VAL A 86 -6.05 -15.07 7.44
CA VAL A 86 -4.68 -14.68 7.13
C VAL A 86 -4.31 -13.35 7.76
N GLU A 87 -3.07 -13.25 8.18
CA GLU A 87 -2.40 -12.00 8.53
C GLU A 87 -1.33 -11.72 7.47
N GLN A 88 -1.34 -10.51 6.92
CA GLN A 88 -0.45 -10.11 5.84
C GLN A 88 0.26 -8.81 6.22
N GLU A 89 1.58 -8.85 6.28
CA GLU A 89 2.39 -7.64 6.44
C GLU A 89 2.80 -7.14 5.06
N TRP A 90 2.67 -5.84 4.88
CA TRP A 90 3.02 -5.17 3.66
C TRP A 90 3.80 -3.90 3.99
N ALA A 91 4.65 -3.49 3.08
CA ALA A 91 5.31 -2.20 3.14
C ALA A 91 5.15 -1.47 1.83
N GLY A 92 5.11 -0.14 1.88
CA GLY A 92 5.26 0.69 0.70
C GLY A 92 5.97 1.99 1.01
N TYR A 93 6.57 2.54 -0.03
CA TYR A 93 7.42 3.71 0.05
C TYR A 93 6.77 4.84 -0.71
N LEU A 94 6.80 6.02 -0.10
CA LEU A 94 6.29 7.22 -0.72
C LEU A 94 7.20 7.63 -1.87
N MET A 95 6.62 7.82 -3.04
CA MET A 95 7.33 8.30 -4.22
C MET A 95 7.28 9.83 -4.23
N ALA A 96 8.36 10.45 -4.70
CA ALA A 96 8.39 11.88 -4.92
C ALA A 96 7.36 12.29 -5.98
N ALA A 97 6.70 13.42 -5.73
CA ALA A 97 5.80 14.01 -6.70
C ALA A 97 6.59 14.41 -7.96
N SER A 98 5.99 14.17 -9.14
CA SER A 98 6.53 14.73 -10.37
C SER A 98 6.10 16.19 -10.46
N PRO A 99 6.93 17.13 -10.95
CA PRO A 99 6.51 18.50 -11.23
C PRO A 99 5.29 18.58 -12.16
N GLU A 100 5.09 17.57 -13.01
CA GLU A 100 3.99 17.48 -13.98
C GLU A 100 2.74 16.77 -13.44
N ASP A 101 2.89 15.99 -12.35
CA ASP A 101 1.78 15.33 -11.66
C ASP A 101 2.01 15.41 -10.14
N PRO A 102 1.40 16.42 -9.47
CA PRO A 102 1.62 16.68 -8.05
C PRO A 102 0.94 15.67 -7.13
N LYS A 103 0.37 14.59 -7.66
CA LYS A 103 -0.23 13.51 -6.88
C LYS A 103 0.83 12.80 -6.06
N TRP A 104 0.48 12.51 -4.81
CA TRP A 104 1.27 11.59 -4.01
C TRP A 104 1.02 10.17 -4.47
N ARG A 105 2.10 9.39 -4.53
CA ARG A 105 2.09 7.99 -4.93
C ARG A 105 2.83 7.20 -3.89
N MET A 106 2.33 6.01 -3.60
CA MET A 106 2.99 5.06 -2.71
C MET A 106 2.94 3.71 -3.36
N ALA A 107 4.00 2.94 -3.21
CA ALA A 107 4.05 1.65 -3.87
C ALA A 107 4.93 0.70 -3.08
N GLY A 108 4.60 -0.59 -3.13
CA GLY A 108 5.22 -1.53 -2.22
C GLY A 108 4.89 -2.99 -2.47
N THR A 109 5.28 -3.82 -1.51
CA THR A 109 5.18 -5.28 -1.62
C THR A 109 4.69 -5.90 -0.33
N LEU A 110 4.12 -7.09 -0.49
CA LEU A 110 3.91 -8.05 0.58
C LEU A 110 5.28 -8.43 1.16
N ARG A 111 5.41 -8.34 2.48
CA ARG A 111 6.61 -8.73 3.23
C ARG A 111 6.45 -10.11 3.83
N SER A 112 5.29 -10.40 4.41
CA SER A 112 5.04 -11.68 5.05
C SER A 112 3.56 -12.06 4.99
N VAL A 113 3.31 -13.37 5.03
CA VAL A 113 1.97 -13.95 5.13
C VAL A 113 2.02 -15.00 6.21
N ARG A 114 1.12 -14.87 7.19
CA ARG A 114 0.87 -15.89 8.19
C ARG A 114 -0.56 -16.39 8.03
N SER A 115 -0.71 -17.65 7.65
CA SER A 115 -2.02 -18.28 7.68
C SER A 115 -2.49 -18.45 9.12
N LEU A 116 -3.73 -18.09 9.41
CA LEU A 116 -4.35 -18.27 10.72
C LEU A 116 -5.20 -19.54 10.78
N ASN A 117 -5.38 -20.22 9.65
CA ASN A 117 -6.01 -21.53 9.54
C ASN A 117 -5.00 -22.57 9.05
N GLN A 118 -5.36 -23.86 9.12
CA GLN A 118 -4.47 -24.97 8.72
C GLN A 118 -4.14 -25.02 7.21
N TYR A 119 -4.60 -24.05 6.42
CA TYR A 119 -4.27 -23.98 5.00
C TYR A 119 -2.96 -23.22 4.78
N ASN A 120 -2.02 -23.87 4.10
CA ASN A 120 -0.83 -23.20 3.61
C ASN A 120 -1.22 -22.19 2.53
N VAL A 121 -1.19 -20.90 2.84
CA VAL A 121 -1.27 -19.84 1.84
C VAL A 121 0.15 -19.62 1.32
N PRO A 122 0.46 -19.96 0.05
CA PRO A 122 1.79 -19.73 -0.50
C PRO A 122 2.10 -18.23 -0.49
N LEU A 123 3.31 -17.87 -0.06
CA LEU A 123 3.82 -16.50 -0.17
C LEU A 123 4.08 -16.21 -1.66
N THR A 124 3.09 -15.67 -2.35
CA THR A 124 3.31 -15.08 -3.68
C THR A 124 3.73 -13.63 -3.47
N THR A 125 4.86 -13.22 -4.05
CA THR A 125 5.29 -11.82 -4.05
C THR A 125 4.21 -10.98 -4.73
N ALA A 126 3.42 -10.27 -3.93
CA ALA A 126 2.36 -9.40 -4.41
C ALA A 126 2.77 -7.94 -4.24
N GLY A 127 2.68 -7.16 -5.31
CA GLY A 127 2.88 -5.72 -5.28
C GLY A 127 1.58 -4.97 -5.06
N TRP A 128 1.68 -3.74 -4.56
CA TRP A 128 0.56 -2.82 -4.47
C TRP A 128 1.01 -1.40 -4.83
N TYR A 129 0.06 -0.59 -5.27
CA TYR A 129 0.27 0.80 -5.62
C TYR A 129 -0.90 1.63 -5.12
N ALA A 130 -0.64 2.85 -4.68
CA ALA A 130 -1.66 3.77 -4.23
C ALA A 130 -1.42 5.20 -4.68
N THR A 131 -2.52 5.91 -4.90
CA THR A 131 -2.51 7.35 -5.22
C THR A 131 -3.40 8.12 -4.27
N LEU A 132 -2.94 9.31 -3.91
CA LEU A 132 -3.73 10.32 -3.22
C LEU A 132 -3.99 11.46 -4.21
N ASN A 133 -5.24 11.60 -4.63
CA ASN A 133 -5.67 12.78 -5.36
C ASN A 133 -5.97 13.87 -4.32
N ARG A 134 -5.24 14.98 -4.38
CA ARG A 134 -5.59 16.21 -3.67
C ARG A 134 -6.58 17.02 -4.49
#